data_AF-A0A9E0W074-F1
#
_entry.id   AF-A0A9E0W074-F1
#
_cell.length_a   1.000
_cell.length_b   1.000
_cell.length_c   1.000
_cell.angle_alpha   90.00
_cell.angle_beta   90.00
_cell.angle_gamma   90.00
#
_symmetry.space_group_name_H-M   'P 1'
#
loop_
_entity.id
_entity.type
_entity.pdbx_description
1 polymer ?
#
loop_
_entity_poly.entity_id
_entity_poly.type
_entity_poly.pdbx_seq_one_letter_code
_entity_poly.pdbx_strand_id
1 'polypeptide(L)'
;MTDTFAPRAEGRPRCASHGHVCSASAPFAHLTLGARSYEIAEATGEGERLAFRAQGQQEWCALDRRIAEGWIEVGSDILLLDPDVLYDFLMTHAVRTQTAQEPPYDMAFDTLGTKWTARLLQDRDGEVCFGDGIWHHARLGLKAPQDGRERAIMVLMAALPDARLRFEPHITNWARRIAQGLRVMPVM
;
A
#
# COMPACT_ATOMS: atom_id res chain seq x y z
N MET A 1 32.35 -12.30 13.36
CA MET A 1 31.16 -11.96 12.56
C MET A 1 30.38 -10.95 13.37
N THR A 2 30.41 -9.69 12.97
CA THR A 2 29.67 -8.61 13.64
C THR A 2 28.26 -8.58 13.05
N ASP A 3 27.29 -9.05 13.83
CA ASP A 3 25.88 -8.85 13.56
C ASP A 3 25.55 -7.36 13.67
N THR A 4 25.43 -6.71 12.52
CA THR A 4 24.86 -5.37 12.41
C THR A 4 23.36 -5.50 12.66
N PHE A 5 22.94 -5.33 13.91
CA PHE A 5 21.54 -5.05 14.24
C PHE A 5 21.16 -3.72 13.56
N ALA A 6 20.44 -3.81 12.44
CA ALA A 6 19.76 -2.66 11.88
C ALA A 6 18.72 -2.19 12.92
N PRO A 7 18.72 -0.92 13.34
CA PRO A 7 17.71 -0.43 14.25
C PRO A 7 16.33 -0.61 13.60
N ARG A 8 15.45 -1.30 14.31
CA ARG A 8 14.03 -1.39 14.00
C ARG A 8 13.54 0.05 13.88
N ALA A 9 13.07 0.46 12.70
CA ALA A 9 12.46 1.76 12.53
C ALA A 9 11.20 1.79 13.40
N GLU A 10 11.34 2.28 14.63
CA GLU A 10 10.20 2.64 15.46
C GLU A 10 9.46 3.73 14.72
N GLY A 11 8.33 3.35 14.12
CA GLY A 11 7.46 4.31 13.44
C GLY A 11 7.05 5.35 14.47
N ARG A 12 7.50 6.59 14.28
CA ARG A 12 7.02 7.74 15.05
C ARG A 12 5.48 7.69 15.04
N PRO A 13 4.82 7.85 16.20
CA PRO A 13 3.36 7.90 16.25
C PRO A 13 2.89 8.99 15.30
N ARG A 14 2.13 8.60 14.27
CA ARG A 14 1.59 9.56 13.32
C ARG A 14 0.55 10.42 14.02
N CYS A 15 0.51 11.70 13.70
CA CYS A 15 -0.53 12.58 14.19
C CYS A 15 -1.91 12.20 13.65
N ALA A 16 -2.93 12.55 14.43
CA ALA A 16 -4.31 12.18 14.17
C ALA A 16 -4.88 12.72 12.84
N SER A 17 -4.30 13.77 12.26
CA SER A 17 -4.74 14.34 10.98
C SER A 17 -4.18 13.60 9.75
N HIS A 18 -3.15 12.77 9.90
CA HIS A 18 -2.51 12.11 8.77
C HIS A 18 -3.48 11.23 7.99
N GLY A 19 -3.56 11.43 6.67
CA GLY A 19 -4.48 10.69 5.81
C GLY A 19 -5.90 11.26 5.75
N HIS A 20 -6.23 12.27 6.57
CA HIS A 20 -7.53 12.92 6.55
C HIS A 20 -7.59 14.09 5.59
N VAL A 21 -8.81 14.40 5.13
CA VAL A 21 -9.08 15.59 4.31
C VAL A 21 -8.76 16.85 5.13
N CYS A 22 -8.03 17.78 4.52
CA CYS A 22 -7.64 19.03 5.16
C CYS A 22 -7.79 20.23 4.20
N SER A 23 -7.53 21.43 4.72
CA SER A 23 -7.30 22.62 3.90
C SER A 23 -5.80 22.83 3.71
N ALA A 24 -5.41 23.40 2.57
CA ALA A 24 -4.01 23.67 2.25
C ALA A 24 -3.84 25.01 1.52
N SER A 25 -2.62 25.54 1.56
CA SER A 25 -2.21 26.72 0.81
C SER A 25 -2.08 26.43 -0.69
N ALA A 26 -1.59 27.41 -1.46
CA ALA A 26 -1.28 27.18 -2.88
C ALA A 26 -0.21 26.08 -3.02
N PRO A 27 -0.31 25.20 -4.02
CA PRO A 27 0.72 24.20 -4.27
C PRO A 27 2.05 24.87 -4.58
N PHE A 28 3.13 24.39 -3.95
CA PHE A 28 4.48 24.89 -4.18
C PHE A 28 5.39 23.86 -4.86
N ALA A 29 4.99 22.59 -4.89
CA ALA A 29 5.72 21.53 -5.57
C ALA A 29 4.80 20.51 -6.26
N HIS A 30 5.29 19.96 -7.37
CA HIS A 30 4.78 18.77 -8.01
C HIS A 30 5.70 17.59 -7.69
N LEU A 31 5.10 16.46 -7.33
CA LEU A 31 5.78 15.21 -7.05
C LEU A 31 5.29 14.11 -7.99
N THR A 32 6.20 13.40 -8.63
CA THR A 32 5.87 12.26 -9.51
C THR A 32 6.46 10.96 -8.95
N LEU A 33 5.64 9.91 -8.89
CA LEU A 33 6.00 8.54 -8.51
C LEU A 33 5.51 7.58 -9.59
N GLY A 34 6.42 7.06 -10.40
CA GLY A 34 6.06 6.27 -11.58
C GLY A 34 5.19 7.09 -12.53
N ALA A 35 3.97 6.63 -12.80
CA ALA A 35 2.99 7.32 -13.64
C ALA A 35 2.04 8.26 -12.85
N ARG A 36 2.11 8.27 -11.51
CA ARG A 36 1.24 9.07 -10.66
C ARG A 36 1.88 10.44 -10.38
N SER A 37 1.07 11.49 -10.41
CA SER A 37 1.48 12.86 -10.15
C SER A 37 0.64 13.47 -9.03
N TYR A 38 1.32 14.19 -8.15
CA TYR A 38 0.74 14.82 -6.96
C TYR A 38 1.16 16.28 -6.88
N GLU A 39 0.29 17.09 -6.29
CA GLU A 39 0.58 18.46 -5.88
C GLU A 39 0.81 18.48 -4.37
N ILE A 40 1.78 19.29 -3.93
CA ILE A 40 2.18 19.43 -2.52
C ILE A 40 2.00 20.89 -2.10
N ALA A 41 1.39 21.08 -0.93
CA ALA A 41 1.15 22.37 -0.31
C ALA A 41 1.42 22.30 1.21
N GLU A 42 1.40 23.44 1.89
CA GLU A 42 1.40 23.48 3.35
C GLU A 42 -0.04 23.27 3.86
N ALA A 43 -0.20 22.41 4.86
CA ALA A 43 -1.49 22.17 5.50
C ALA A 43 -1.87 23.38 6.39
N THR A 44 -3.04 23.96 6.14
CA THR A 44 -3.49 25.16 6.87
C THR A 44 -3.80 24.81 8.33
N GLY A 45 -3.18 25.53 9.26
CA GLY A 45 -3.46 25.39 10.69
C GLY A 45 -2.78 24.20 11.37
N GLU A 46 -1.95 23.42 10.66
CA GLU A 46 -1.23 22.27 11.22
C GLU A 46 0.29 22.51 11.38
N GLY A 47 0.73 23.78 11.40
CA GLY A 47 2.14 24.16 11.44
C GLY A 47 2.86 23.90 10.11
N GLU A 48 4.16 23.58 10.15
CA GLU A 48 5.00 23.32 8.95
C GLU A 48 4.70 21.97 8.26
N ARG A 49 3.49 21.44 8.43
CA ARG A 49 3.09 20.14 7.87
C ARG A 49 2.65 20.28 6.44
N LEU A 50 2.80 19.18 5.71
CA LEU A 50 2.45 19.13 4.31
C LEU A 50 1.05 18.56 4.10
N ALA A 51 0.46 18.93 2.98
CA ALA A 51 -0.69 18.28 2.41
C ALA A 51 -0.37 17.88 0.97
N PHE A 52 -1.03 16.83 0.48
CA PHE A 52 -0.93 16.42 -0.92
C PHE A 52 -2.31 16.19 -1.53
N ARG A 53 -2.37 16.22 -2.84
CA ARG A 53 -3.50 15.71 -3.61
C ARG A 53 -3.01 15.12 -4.92
N ALA A 54 -3.75 14.16 -5.47
CA ALA A 54 -3.48 13.70 -6.84
C ALA A 54 -3.77 14.84 -7.83
N GLN A 55 -2.97 14.96 -8.88
CA GLN A 55 -3.12 16.03 -9.87
C GLN A 55 -4.54 16.03 -10.46
N GLY A 56 -5.19 17.20 -10.49
CA GLY A 56 -6.55 17.37 -10.98
C GLY A 56 -7.66 17.02 -9.97
N GLN A 57 -7.32 16.49 -8.79
CA GLN A 57 -8.27 16.32 -7.69
C GLN A 57 -8.44 17.63 -6.90
N GLN A 58 -9.59 17.78 -6.23
CA GLN A 58 -9.88 18.96 -5.41
C GLN A 58 -9.43 18.80 -3.97
N GLU A 59 -9.64 17.61 -3.40
CA GLU A 59 -9.43 17.35 -1.98
C GLU A 59 -7.96 17.20 -1.63
N TRP A 60 -7.54 17.91 -0.58
CA TRP A 60 -6.22 17.79 0.03
C TRP A 60 -6.23 16.76 1.14
N CYS A 61 -5.15 15.99 1.24
CA CYS A 61 -4.93 14.99 2.28
C CYS A 61 -3.71 15.39 3.12
N ALA A 62 -3.86 15.42 4.45
CA ALA A 62 -2.81 15.85 5.35
C ALA A 62 -1.70 14.79 5.50
N LEU A 63 -0.45 15.26 5.56
CA LEU A 63 0.72 14.46 5.84
C LEU A 63 1.29 14.85 7.21
N ASP A 64 1.61 13.85 8.03
CA ASP A 64 2.41 14.08 9.24
C ASP A 64 3.89 14.15 8.87
N ARG A 65 4.21 15.05 7.93
CA ARG A 65 5.56 15.27 7.42
C ARG A 65 5.83 16.74 7.20
N ARG A 66 7.09 17.13 7.40
CA ARG A 66 7.65 18.43 7.04
C ARG A 66 8.64 18.27 5.89
N ILE A 67 8.91 19.35 5.16
CA ILE A 67 9.92 19.35 4.09
C ILE A 67 11.29 18.88 4.61
N ALA A 68 11.66 19.30 5.83
CA ALA A 68 12.93 18.95 6.46
C ALA A 68 13.13 17.44 6.71
N GLU A 69 12.05 16.65 6.73
CA GLU A 69 12.12 15.18 6.88
C GLU A 69 12.45 14.48 5.55
N GLY A 70 12.50 15.24 4.45
CA GLY A 70 12.97 14.77 3.15
C GLY A 70 11.88 14.19 2.26
N TRP A 71 12.04 14.41 0.95
CA TRP A 71 11.05 14.04 -0.05
C TRP A 71 10.77 12.54 -0.14
N ILE A 72 11.76 11.68 0.18
CA ILE A 72 11.58 10.23 0.16
C ILE A 72 10.54 9.79 1.21
N GLU A 73 10.59 10.36 2.41
CA GLU A 73 9.62 10.05 3.46
C GLU A 73 8.23 10.61 3.13
N VAL A 74 8.17 11.81 2.54
CA VAL A 74 6.92 12.39 2.01
C VAL A 74 6.30 11.49 0.94
N GLY A 75 7.07 11.08 -0.07
CA GLY A 75 6.61 10.22 -1.15
C GLY A 75 6.21 8.82 -0.67
N SER A 76 6.94 8.27 0.30
CA SER A 76 6.60 6.99 0.92
C SER A 76 5.25 7.06 1.65
N ASP A 77 5.00 8.13 2.41
CA ASP A 77 3.73 8.31 3.12
C ASP A 77 2.55 8.52 2.16
N ILE A 78 2.74 9.30 1.09
CA ILE A 78 1.75 9.46 0.01
C ILE A 78 1.38 8.09 -0.57
N LEU A 79 2.38 7.28 -0.93
CA LEU A 79 2.13 5.95 -1.48
C LEU A 79 1.42 5.04 -0.47
N LEU A 80 1.80 5.10 0.81
CA LEU A 80 1.18 4.29 1.87
C LEU A 80 -0.26 4.71 2.20
N LEU A 81 -0.67 5.93 1.86
CA LEU A 81 -2.05 6.42 1.96
C LEU A 81 -2.91 6.09 0.74
N ASP A 82 -2.29 5.65 -0.36
CA ASP A 82 -3.01 5.22 -1.55
C ASP A 82 -3.86 3.97 -1.23
N PRO A 83 -5.18 3.98 -1.48
CA PRO A 83 -6.05 2.83 -1.25
C PRO A 83 -5.58 1.55 -1.96
N ASP A 84 -4.91 1.68 -3.10
CA ASP A 84 -4.47 0.55 -3.92
C ASP A 84 -3.06 0.06 -3.56
N VAL A 85 -2.41 0.65 -2.56
CA VAL A 85 -1.01 0.33 -2.20
C VAL A 85 -0.79 -1.14 -1.86
N LEU A 86 -1.75 -1.77 -1.18
CA LEU A 86 -1.65 -3.19 -0.83
C LEU A 86 -1.75 -4.06 -2.09
N TYR A 87 -2.64 -3.68 -3.02
CA TYR A 87 -2.79 -4.37 -4.29
C TYR A 87 -1.49 -4.29 -5.10
N ASP A 88 -0.94 -3.09 -5.27
CA ASP A 88 0.31 -2.84 -6.00
C ASP A 88 1.49 -3.61 -5.38
N PHE A 89 1.58 -3.62 -4.06
CA PHE A 89 2.58 -4.39 -3.31
C PHE A 89 2.45 -5.90 -3.57
N LEU A 90 1.24 -6.45 -3.49
CA LEU A 90 1.00 -7.89 -3.72
C LEU A 90 1.23 -8.28 -5.18
N MET A 91 0.83 -7.44 -6.13
CA MET A 91 1.07 -7.69 -7.56
C MET A 91 2.56 -7.77 -7.90
N THR A 92 3.41 -7.05 -7.15
CA THR A 92 4.86 -7.08 -7.33
C THR A 92 5.56 -8.19 -6.53
N HIS A 93 5.04 -8.60 -5.37
CA HIS A 93 5.77 -9.49 -4.45
C HIS A 93 5.12 -10.84 -4.15
N ALA A 94 3.84 -11.04 -4.44
CA ALA A 94 3.18 -12.32 -4.19
C ALA A 94 3.62 -13.35 -5.24
N VAL A 95 4.56 -14.21 -4.84
CA VAL A 95 5.07 -15.30 -5.68
C VAL A 95 4.22 -16.53 -5.46
N ARG A 96 3.62 -17.06 -6.53
CA ARG A 96 2.89 -18.32 -6.48
C ARG A 96 3.88 -19.47 -6.33
N THR A 97 3.80 -20.20 -5.22
CA THR A 97 4.71 -21.31 -4.90
C THR A 97 4.12 -22.67 -5.29
N GLN A 98 2.79 -22.79 -5.27
CA GLN A 98 2.10 -24.03 -5.61
C GLN A 98 0.69 -23.76 -6.16
N THR A 99 0.24 -24.65 -7.04
CA THR A 99 -1.17 -24.77 -7.45
C THR A 99 -1.57 -26.23 -7.35
N ALA A 100 -2.60 -26.54 -6.56
CA ALA A 100 -3.15 -27.88 -6.47
C ALA A 100 -3.78 -28.30 -7.81
N GLN A 101 -3.55 -29.55 -8.21
CA GLN A 101 -4.04 -30.11 -9.47
C GLN A 101 -5.41 -30.77 -9.33
N GLU A 102 -5.89 -30.93 -8.09
CA GLU A 102 -7.19 -31.51 -7.77
C GLU A 102 -8.04 -30.49 -7.02
N PRO A 103 -9.39 -30.59 -7.11
CA PRO A 103 -10.29 -29.77 -6.32
C PRO A 103 -9.92 -29.82 -4.83
N PRO A 104 -9.92 -28.68 -4.12
CA PRO A 104 -10.50 -27.40 -4.52
C PRO A 104 -9.56 -26.43 -5.27
N TYR A 105 -8.46 -26.91 -5.87
CA TYR A 105 -7.53 -26.12 -6.69
C TYR A 105 -6.88 -24.94 -5.96
N ASP A 106 -6.44 -25.18 -4.72
CA ASP A 106 -5.78 -24.19 -3.87
C ASP A 106 -4.50 -23.63 -4.52
N MET A 107 -4.29 -22.32 -4.39
CA MET A 107 -3.12 -21.59 -4.85
C MET A 107 -2.35 -21.08 -3.64
N ALA A 108 -1.13 -21.54 -3.46
CA ALA A 108 -0.25 -21.09 -2.38
C ALA A 108 0.69 -19.98 -2.85
N PHE A 109 0.90 -19.00 -1.97
CA PHE A 109 1.74 -17.84 -2.21
C PHE A 109 2.73 -17.64 -1.08
N ASP A 110 3.89 -17.10 -1.44
CA ASP A 110 4.86 -16.54 -0.51
C ASP A 110 5.11 -15.08 -0.89
N THR A 111 4.78 -14.18 0.03
CA THR A 111 5.05 -12.74 -0.10
C THR A 111 6.11 -12.37 0.92
N LEU A 112 7.38 -12.44 0.52
CA LEU A 112 8.53 -12.05 1.35
C LEU A 112 8.61 -12.78 2.70
N GLY A 113 8.24 -14.06 2.75
CA GLY A 113 8.21 -14.89 3.95
C GLY A 113 6.80 -15.05 4.55
N THR A 114 5.84 -14.20 4.18
CA THR A 114 4.45 -14.34 4.59
C THR A 114 3.72 -15.29 3.65
N LYS A 115 3.42 -16.50 4.16
CA LYS A 115 2.71 -17.54 3.42
C LYS A 115 1.20 -17.41 3.57
N TRP A 116 0.49 -17.54 2.46
CA TRP A 116 -0.97 -17.54 2.41
C TRP A 116 -1.47 -18.38 1.25
N THR A 117 -2.69 -18.86 1.37
CA THR A 117 -3.32 -19.72 0.36
C THR A 117 -4.67 -19.14 -0.02
N ALA A 118 -4.95 -19.11 -1.31
CA ALA A 118 -6.25 -18.76 -1.83
C ALA A 118 -6.92 -19.97 -2.49
N ARG A 119 -8.22 -20.07 -2.30
CA ARG A 119 -9.08 -21.02 -2.98
C ARG A 119 -10.05 -20.23 -3.83
N LEU A 120 -9.96 -20.39 -5.14
CA LEU A 120 -10.86 -19.73 -6.07
C LEU A 120 -12.10 -20.62 -6.28
N LEU A 121 -13.25 -20.13 -5.84
CA LEU A 121 -14.52 -20.85 -5.99
C LEU A 121 -15.20 -20.46 -7.32
N GLN A 122 -16.28 -21.17 -7.63
CA GLN A 122 -17.20 -20.82 -8.71
C GLN A 122 -17.90 -19.48 -8.39
N ASP A 123 -18.55 -18.89 -9.40
CA ASP A 123 -19.35 -17.66 -9.27
C ASP A 123 -18.60 -16.42 -8.75
N ARG A 124 -17.27 -16.39 -8.92
CA ARG A 124 -16.40 -15.25 -8.57
C ARG A 124 -16.28 -15.03 -7.06
N ASP A 125 -16.49 -16.10 -6.31
CA ASP A 125 -16.21 -16.21 -4.89
C ASP A 125 -14.79 -16.76 -4.66
N GLY A 126 -14.28 -16.59 -3.45
CA GLY A 126 -13.05 -17.23 -3.04
C GLY A 126 -12.89 -17.24 -1.53
N GLU A 127 -11.95 -18.06 -1.08
CA GLU A 127 -11.53 -18.13 0.30
C GLU A 127 -10.03 -17.87 0.38
N VAL A 128 -9.58 -17.32 1.49
CA VAL A 128 -8.16 -17.14 1.79
C VAL A 128 -7.87 -17.63 3.20
N CYS A 129 -6.69 -18.21 3.41
CA CYS A 129 -6.20 -18.50 4.74
C CYS A 129 -4.72 -18.12 4.86
N PHE A 130 -4.33 -17.79 6.08
CA PHE A 130 -2.93 -17.72 6.46
C PHE A 130 -2.56 -19.01 7.22
N GLY A 131 -1.34 -19.09 7.74
CA GLY A 131 -0.86 -20.25 8.50
C GLY A 131 -1.65 -20.61 9.77
N ASP A 132 -2.69 -19.85 10.13
CA ASP A 132 -3.65 -20.17 11.20
C ASP A 132 -4.68 -21.24 10.79
N GLY A 133 -4.80 -21.51 9.48
CA GLY A 133 -5.72 -22.49 8.93
C GLY A 133 -7.19 -22.05 8.92
N ILE A 134 -7.48 -20.79 9.29
CA ILE A 134 -8.83 -20.24 9.26
C ILE A 134 -9.08 -19.68 7.86
N TRP A 135 -10.11 -20.19 7.20
CA TRP A 135 -10.54 -19.73 5.88
C TRP A 135 -11.50 -18.56 6.00
N HIS A 136 -11.18 -17.47 5.33
CA HIS A 136 -11.98 -16.26 5.24
C HIS A 136 -12.54 -16.14 3.83
N HIS A 137 -13.86 -16.03 3.72
CA HIS A 137 -14.57 -15.97 2.45
C HIS A 137 -14.77 -14.52 2.00
N ALA A 138 -14.68 -14.29 0.68
CA ALA A 138 -15.08 -13.05 0.06
C ALA A 138 -15.73 -13.27 -1.32
N ARG A 139 -16.60 -12.31 -1.68
CA ARG A 139 -17.24 -12.24 -2.99
C ARG A 139 -16.70 -11.04 -3.77
N LEU A 140 -16.10 -11.29 -4.92
CA LEU A 140 -15.57 -10.22 -5.78
C LEU A 140 -16.61 -9.64 -6.73
N GLY A 141 -17.72 -10.35 -6.95
CA GLY A 141 -18.81 -9.93 -7.81
C GLY A 141 -18.41 -9.80 -9.28
N LEU A 142 -19.17 -9.00 -10.04
CA LEU A 142 -19.09 -8.98 -11.50
C LEU A 142 -17.78 -8.40 -12.08
N LYS A 143 -16.97 -7.73 -11.26
CA LYS A 143 -15.70 -7.12 -11.69
C LYS A 143 -14.47 -7.99 -11.38
N ALA A 144 -14.66 -9.23 -10.94
CA ALA A 144 -13.55 -10.14 -10.68
C ALA A 144 -12.68 -10.32 -11.94
N PRO A 145 -11.34 -10.19 -11.83
CA PRO A 145 -10.42 -10.45 -12.92
C PRO A 145 -10.54 -11.86 -13.47
N GLN A 146 -10.05 -12.11 -14.69
CA GLN A 146 -9.98 -13.47 -15.22
C GLN A 146 -8.70 -14.19 -14.77
N ASP A 147 -7.61 -13.45 -14.55
CA ASP A 147 -6.35 -14.02 -14.09
C ASP A 147 -6.48 -14.56 -12.67
N GLY A 148 -6.05 -15.81 -12.46
CA GLY A 148 -6.19 -16.49 -11.18
C GLY A 148 -5.35 -15.87 -10.07
N ARG A 149 -4.15 -15.35 -10.39
CA ARG A 149 -3.29 -14.69 -9.38
C ARG A 149 -3.89 -13.36 -8.97
N GLU A 150 -4.33 -12.56 -9.93
CA GLU A 150 -4.99 -11.29 -9.69
C GLU A 150 -6.26 -11.47 -8.85
N ARG A 151 -7.10 -12.46 -9.19
CA ARG A 151 -8.28 -12.83 -8.38
C ARG A 151 -7.89 -13.23 -6.96
N ALA A 152 -6.87 -14.06 -6.78
CA ALA A 152 -6.45 -14.51 -5.45
C ALA A 152 -6.03 -13.32 -4.57
N ILE A 153 -5.31 -12.35 -5.14
CA ILE A 153 -4.93 -11.11 -4.46
C ILE A 153 -6.18 -10.31 -4.07
N MET A 154 -7.14 -10.15 -4.98
CA MET A 154 -8.38 -9.45 -4.66
C MET A 154 -9.22 -10.16 -3.60
N VAL A 155 -9.28 -11.49 -3.60
CA VAL A 155 -9.97 -12.28 -2.55
C VAL A 155 -9.30 -12.02 -1.21
N LEU A 156 -7.96 -12.04 -1.13
CA LEU A 156 -7.23 -11.74 0.10
C LEU A 156 -7.62 -10.35 0.65
N MET A 157 -7.58 -9.33 -0.20
CA MET A 157 -7.90 -7.96 0.21
C MET A 157 -9.36 -7.78 0.64
N ALA A 158 -10.29 -8.48 -0.02
CA ALA A 158 -11.72 -8.39 0.29
C ALA A 158 -12.09 -9.21 1.56
N ALA A 159 -11.46 -10.36 1.77
CA ALA A 159 -11.76 -11.24 2.90
C ALA A 159 -11.15 -10.77 4.21
N LEU A 160 -10.03 -10.04 4.14
CA LEU A 160 -9.24 -9.61 5.30
C LEU A 160 -8.86 -8.12 5.18
N PRO A 161 -9.72 -7.21 5.66
CA PRO A 161 -9.46 -5.76 5.58
C PRO A 161 -8.16 -5.33 6.30
N ASP A 162 -7.70 -6.10 7.28
CA ASP A 162 -6.48 -5.88 8.05
C ASP A 162 -5.26 -6.61 7.47
N ALA A 163 -5.38 -7.28 6.30
CA ALA A 163 -4.32 -8.07 5.69
C ALA A 163 -3.00 -7.29 5.52
N ARG A 164 -3.08 -5.97 5.32
CA ARG A 164 -1.91 -5.08 5.26
C ARG A 164 -0.97 -5.27 6.45
N LEU A 165 -1.50 -5.39 7.67
CA LEU A 165 -0.70 -5.51 8.90
C LEU A 165 0.20 -6.75 8.88
N ARG A 166 -0.21 -7.81 8.16
CA ARG A 166 0.54 -9.06 8.02
C ARG A 166 1.75 -8.94 7.07
N PHE A 167 1.83 -7.85 6.32
CA PHE A 167 2.93 -7.55 5.40
C PHE A 167 3.84 -6.42 5.90
N GLU A 168 3.61 -5.88 7.10
CA GLU A 168 4.57 -4.98 7.74
C GLU A 168 5.77 -5.77 8.29
N PRO A 169 7.00 -5.24 8.24
CA PRO A 169 7.38 -3.91 7.72
C PRO A 169 7.67 -3.89 6.21
N HIS A 170 7.41 -4.99 5.48
CA HIS A 170 7.82 -5.14 4.08
C HIS A 170 7.14 -4.12 3.16
N ILE A 171 5.85 -3.87 3.32
CA ILE A 171 5.13 -2.87 2.52
C ILE A 171 5.66 -1.45 2.79
N THR A 172 5.94 -1.09 4.04
CA THR A 172 6.56 0.21 4.38
C THR A 172 7.95 0.36 3.76
N ASN A 173 8.78 -0.68 3.86
CA ASN A 173 10.12 -0.68 3.26
C ASN A 173 10.07 -0.64 1.73
N TRP A 174 9.11 -1.34 1.11
CA TRP A 174 8.87 -1.26 -0.31
C TRP A 174 8.45 0.14 -0.73
N ALA A 175 7.51 0.78 -0.04
CA ALA A 175 7.07 2.13 -0.36
C ALA A 175 8.22 3.14 -0.31
N ARG A 176 9.09 3.05 0.71
CA ARG A 176 10.30 3.86 0.79
C ARG A 176 11.24 3.62 -0.40
N ARG A 177 11.43 2.37 -0.85
CA ARG A 177 12.24 2.06 -2.03
C ARG A 177 11.64 2.63 -3.32
N ILE A 178 10.32 2.55 -3.51
CA ILE A 178 9.65 3.18 -4.66
C ILE A 178 9.83 4.70 -4.62
N ALA A 179 9.71 5.31 -3.43
CA ALA A 179 9.91 6.73 -3.25
C ALA A 179 11.34 7.21 -3.55
N GLN A 180 12.36 6.34 -3.59
CA GLN A 180 13.70 6.72 -4.05
C GLN A 180 13.72 7.15 -5.52
N GLY A 181 12.76 6.68 -6.33
CA GLY A 181 12.61 7.07 -7.73
C GLY A 181 11.75 8.32 -7.95
N LEU A 182 11.41 9.06 -6.89
CA LEU A 182 10.56 10.24 -7.01
C LEU A 182 11.23 11.36 -7.79
N ARG A 183 10.42 12.18 -8.46
CA ARG A 183 10.83 13.46 -9.04
C ARG A 183 10.06 14.57 -8.35
N VAL A 184 10.75 15.64 -7.94
CA VAL A 184 10.13 16.86 -7.41
C VAL A 184 10.42 18.02 -8.35
N MET A 185 9.41 18.82 -8.65
CA MET A 185 9.52 20.06 -9.41
C MET A 185 8.85 21.19 -8.66
N PRO A 186 9.45 22.39 -8.57
CA PRO A 186 8.76 23.55 -8.02
C PRO A 186 7.61 23.98 -8.93
N VAL A 187 6.54 24.50 -8.33
CA VAL A 187 5.51 25.27 -9.05
C VAL A 187 6.04 26.68 -9.24
N MET A 188 6.08 27.16 -10.48
CA MET A 188 6.47 28.54 -10.84
C MET A 188 5.25 29.39 -11.12
#